data_AF-A0A0M9ED47-F1
#
_entry.id   AF-A0A0M9ED47-F1
#
_cell.length_a   1.000
_cell.length_b   1.000
_cell.length_c   1.000
_cell.angle_alpha   90.00
_cell.angle_beta   90.00
_cell.angle_gamma   90.00
#
_symmetry.space_group_name_H-M   'P 1'
#
loop_
_entity.id
_entity.type
_entity.pdbx_description
1 polymer ?
#
loop_
_entity_poly.entity_id
_entity_poly.type
_entity_poly.pdbx_seq_one_letter_code
_entity_poly.pdbx_strand_id
1 'polypeptide(L)'
;MRSKIEKIIQNHTDSIVSGNFSPPEGPCPKCLEKPKNFKLHECKKRNFRYICESLVYMMLSLLARWKCPICKCTFTDYPFFALPYKRYVMIDIERLTNDYIDNNQSYEQTVSHDDLPIGFKEQEGFIDERKLSKTTLWRWISFFGNLKNTINGALNLIRQKDSNCRMFRKIYPVSPNKYQSLERKLIIQNTMKLFHINEFFQLKHYFGNSIFPRFASSCGWS
;
A
#
# COMPACT_ATOMS: atom_id res chain seq x y z
N MET A 1 4.35 24.42 5.55
CA MET A 1 3.18 24.13 4.67
C MET A 1 2.70 22.71 4.99
N ARG A 2 1.39 22.48 5.27
CA ARG A 2 0.91 21.11 5.58
C ARG A 2 1.06 20.22 4.35
N SER A 3 1.73 19.08 4.49
CA SER A 3 1.90 18.10 3.41
C SER A 3 0.53 17.66 2.88
N LYS A 4 0.43 17.40 1.57
CA LYS A 4 -0.79 16.81 0.97
C LYS A 4 -1.19 15.51 1.67
N ILE A 5 -0.20 14.72 2.12
CA ILE A 5 -0.42 13.46 2.84
C ILE A 5 -1.02 13.72 4.23
N GLU A 6 -0.52 14.73 4.94
CA GLU A 6 -1.06 15.12 6.26
C GLU A 6 -2.55 15.46 6.17
N LYS A 7 -2.95 16.23 5.15
CA LYS A 7 -4.37 16.57 4.90
C LYS A 7 -5.20 15.33 4.63
N ILE A 8 -4.69 14.37 3.85
CA ILE A 8 -5.38 13.10 3.55
C ILE A 8 -5.64 12.31 4.85
N ILE A 9 -4.63 12.16 5.70
CA ILE A 9 -4.75 11.42 6.97
C ILE A 9 -5.69 12.16 7.92
N GLN A 10 -5.61 13.50 7.99
CA GLN A 10 -6.49 14.31 8.83
C GLN A 10 -7.94 14.16 8.40
N ASN A 11 -8.25 14.37 7.11
CA ASN A 11 -9.62 14.27 6.59
C ASN A 11 -10.24 12.89 6.85
N HIS A 12 -9.46 11.83 6.69
CA HIS A 12 -9.90 10.47 7.02
C HIS A 12 -10.20 10.32 8.52
N THR A 13 -9.33 10.87 9.38
CA THR A 13 -9.52 10.83 10.83
C THR A 13 -10.77 11.60 11.25
N ASP A 14 -10.95 12.81 10.72
CA ASP A 14 -12.11 13.67 11.02
C ASP A 14 -13.41 13.03 10.55
N SER A 15 -13.42 12.37 9.38
CA SER A 15 -14.56 11.59 8.90
C SER A 15 -14.96 10.47 9.87
N ILE A 16 -14.01 9.74 10.44
CA ILE A 16 -14.30 8.70 11.45
C ILE A 16 -14.80 9.31 12.75
N VAL A 17 -14.14 10.37 13.25
CA VAL A 17 -14.50 11.02 14.52
C VAL A 17 -15.89 11.65 14.46
N SER A 18 -16.23 12.28 13.33
CA SER A 18 -17.53 12.90 13.11
C SER A 18 -18.65 11.91 12.79
N GLY A 19 -18.34 10.62 12.66
CA GLY A 19 -19.32 9.60 12.24
C GLY A 19 -19.71 9.67 10.75
N ASN A 20 -19.08 10.55 9.98
CA ASN A 20 -19.31 10.75 8.55
C ASN A 20 -18.54 9.71 7.71
N PHE A 21 -18.78 8.42 7.95
CA PHE A 21 -18.20 7.32 7.19
C PHE A 21 -19.20 6.18 7.02
N SER A 22 -19.16 5.52 5.86
CA SER A 22 -20.09 4.44 5.52
C SER A 22 -19.49 3.06 5.81
N PRO A 23 -20.34 2.05 6.10
CA PRO A 23 -19.91 0.66 6.05
C PRO A 23 -19.29 0.30 4.69
N PRO A 24 -18.33 -0.62 4.66
CA PRO A 24 -17.74 -1.08 3.42
C PRO A 24 -18.78 -1.77 2.56
N GLU A 25 -18.74 -1.48 1.26
CA GLU A 25 -19.63 -2.10 0.28
C GLU A 25 -19.07 -3.46 -0.19
N GLY A 26 -19.97 -4.32 -0.65
CA GLY A 26 -19.62 -5.59 -1.28
C GLY A 26 -19.58 -6.80 -0.35
N PRO A 27 -19.02 -7.93 -0.82
CA PRO A 27 -18.98 -9.17 -0.07
C PRO A 27 -18.03 -9.08 1.13
N CYS A 28 -18.30 -9.89 2.16
CA CYS A 28 -17.42 -10.04 3.30
C CYS A 28 -16.07 -10.61 2.84
N PRO A 29 -14.92 -10.01 3.20
CA PRO A 29 -13.61 -10.52 2.80
C PRO A 29 -13.21 -11.83 3.50
N LYS A 30 -14.08 -12.40 4.35
CA LYS A 30 -13.84 -13.64 5.10
C LYS A 30 -14.69 -14.80 4.61
N CYS A 31 -15.99 -14.58 4.41
CA CYS A 31 -16.90 -15.63 3.96
C CYS A 31 -17.45 -15.41 2.54
N LEU A 32 -17.09 -14.31 1.88
CA LEU A 32 -17.50 -13.93 0.52
C LEU A 32 -19.02 -13.71 0.30
N GLU A 33 -19.84 -13.95 1.32
CA GLU A 33 -21.25 -13.59 1.34
C GLU A 33 -21.49 -12.08 1.30
N LYS A 34 -22.65 -11.66 0.77
CA LYS A 34 -23.07 -10.25 0.69
C LYS A 34 -24.06 -9.90 1.82
N PRO A 35 -23.59 -9.50 3.01
CA PRO A 35 -24.51 -9.06 4.06
C PRO A 35 -25.18 -7.75 3.68
N LYS A 36 -26.41 -7.52 4.18
CA LYS A 36 -27.11 -6.25 3.99
C LYS A 36 -26.32 -5.05 4.52
N ASN A 37 -25.74 -5.20 5.72
CA ASN A 37 -24.93 -4.17 6.38
C ASN A 37 -23.83 -4.83 7.22
N PHE A 38 -22.66 -4.18 7.31
CA PHE A 38 -21.64 -4.51 8.31
C PHE A 38 -21.85 -3.70 9.59
N LYS A 39 -21.60 -4.31 10.75
CA LYS A 39 -21.64 -3.60 12.03
C LYS A 39 -20.26 -3.06 12.38
N LEU A 40 -20.15 -1.79 12.77
CA LEU A 40 -18.92 -1.25 13.31
C LEU A 40 -18.54 -2.02 14.58
N HIS A 41 -17.31 -2.53 14.63
CA HIS A 41 -16.78 -3.28 15.75
C HIS A 41 -15.91 -2.41 16.65
N GLU A 42 -14.93 -1.73 16.07
CA GLU A 42 -14.03 -0.82 16.79
C GLU A 42 -13.38 0.18 15.81
N CYS A 43 -12.87 1.30 16.34
CA CYS A 43 -11.97 2.21 15.64
C CYS A 43 -10.58 2.12 16.26
N LYS A 44 -9.65 1.45 15.58
CA LYS A 44 -8.31 1.19 16.09
C LYS A 44 -7.38 2.37 15.83
N LYS A 45 -6.76 2.89 16.89
CA LYS A 45 -5.71 3.92 16.80
C LYS A 45 -4.47 3.38 16.08
N ARG A 46 -3.90 4.19 15.18
CA ARG A 46 -2.63 3.88 14.51
C ARG A 46 -1.84 5.15 14.19
N ASN A 47 -0.57 5.14 14.58
CA ASN A 47 0.38 6.16 14.14
C ASN A 47 0.90 5.79 12.75
N PHE A 48 0.45 6.55 11.76
CA PHE A 48 0.96 6.50 10.39
C PHE A 48 2.24 7.31 10.27
N ARG A 49 3.13 6.83 9.40
CA ARG A 49 4.37 7.49 9.03
C ARG A 49 4.24 7.98 7.60
N TYR A 50 4.63 9.21 7.36
CA TYR A 50 4.76 9.74 6.01
C TYR A 50 6.06 10.51 5.88
N ILE A 51 6.57 10.61 4.66
CA ILE A 51 7.83 11.25 4.33
C ILE A 51 7.50 12.59 3.69
N CYS A 52 8.10 13.64 4.21
CA CYS A 52 8.07 14.96 3.60
C CYS A 52 9.51 15.47 3.58
N GLU A 53 10.03 15.69 2.36
CA GLU A 53 11.44 16.01 2.14
C GLU A 53 12.35 14.94 2.77
N SER A 54 13.28 15.34 3.63
CA SER A 54 14.23 14.47 4.32
C SER A 54 13.75 13.98 5.70
N LEU A 55 12.45 14.10 6.03
CA LEU A 55 11.94 13.74 7.36
C LEU A 55 10.71 12.81 7.33
N VAL A 56 10.72 11.82 8.21
CA VAL A 56 9.57 10.99 8.55
C VAL A 56 8.76 11.66 9.64
N TYR A 57 7.51 11.97 9.33
CA TYR A 57 6.52 12.50 10.25
C TYR A 57 5.62 11.37 10.78
N MET A 58 5.08 11.56 11.99
CA MET A 58 4.09 10.66 12.58
C MET A 58 2.76 11.36 12.79
N MET A 59 1.68 10.70 12.39
CA MET A 59 0.32 11.22 12.55
C MET A 59 -0.60 10.12 13.06
N LEU A 60 -1.33 10.41 14.15
CA LEU A 60 -2.35 9.51 14.67
C LEU A 60 -3.58 9.55 13.74
N SER A 61 -4.12 8.38 13.46
CA SER A 61 -5.41 8.22 12.78
C SER A 61 -6.13 6.97 13.27
N LEU A 62 -7.33 6.74 12.74
CA LEU A 62 -8.22 5.66 13.12
C LEU A 62 -8.45 4.70 11.94
N LEU A 63 -8.47 3.40 12.24
CA LEU A 63 -8.85 2.35 11.30
C LEU A 63 -10.15 1.70 11.75
N ALA A 64 -11.19 1.85 10.94
CA ALA A 64 -12.49 1.23 11.21
C ALA A 64 -12.41 -0.29 11.01
N ARG A 65 -12.87 -1.04 12.01
CA ARG A 65 -13.04 -2.49 11.93
C ARG A 65 -14.51 -2.83 11.94
N TRP A 66 -14.86 -3.75 11.08
CA TRP A 66 -16.23 -4.15 10.81
C TRP A 66 -16.42 -5.61 11.17
N LYS A 67 -17.62 -5.96 11.63
CA LYS A 67 -18.05 -7.32 11.92
C LYS A 67 -19.10 -7.75 10.90
N CYS A 68 -18.87 -8.90 10.27
CA CYS A 68 -19.84 -9.52 9.38
C CYS A 68 -21.02 -10.08 10.20
N PRO A 69 -22.28 -9.77 9.87
CA PRO A 69 -23.42 -10.33 10.59
C PRO A 69 -23.64 -11.81 10.27
N ILE A 70 -23.11 -12.32 9.15
CA ILE A 70 -23.25 -13.72 8.73
C ILE A 70 -22.20 -14.59 9.43
N CYS A 71 -20.92 -14.46 9.05
CA CYS A 71 -19.84 -15.31 9.59
C CYS A 71 -19.28 -14.85 10.95
N LYS A 72 -19.72 -13.69 11.47
CA LYS A 72 -19.26 -13.08 12.72
C LYS A 72 -17.78 -12.69 12.77
N CYS A 73 -16.99 -12.95 11.72
CA CYS A 73 -15.60 -12.51 11.64
C CYS A 73 -15.48 -10.98 11.58
N THR A 74 -14.32 -10.48 12.01
CA THR A 74 -13.96 -9.06 11.90
C THR A 74 -12.91 -8.83 10.83
N PHE A 75 -12.94 -7.64 10.23
CA PHE A 75 -11.93 -7.19 9.29
C PHE A 75 -11.74 -5.68 9.40
N THR A 76 -10.60 -5.17 8.93
CA THR A 76 -10.30 -3.75 8.90
C THR A 76 -10.59 -3.22 7.51
N ASP A 77 -11.35 -2.12 7.41
CA ASP A 77 -11.44 -1.35 6.17
C ASP A 77 -10.28 -0.34 6.16
N TYR A 78 -9.37 -0.49 5.20
CA TYR A 78 -8.20 0.36 5.09
C TYR A 78 -8.52 1.53 4.15
N PRO A 79 -8.20 2.78 4.51
CA PRO A 79 -8.20 3.87 3.54
C PRO A 79 -7.11 3.64 2.49
N PHE A 80 -7.22 4.32 1.35
CA PHE A 80 -6.32 4.13 0.20
C PHE A 80 -4.82 4.35 0.53
N PHE A 81 -4.52 5.18 1.52
CA PHE A 81 -3.15 5.45 1.96
C PHE A 81 -2.59 4.41 2.94
N ALA A 82 -3.39 3.44 3.40
CA ALA A 82 -3.00 2.50 4.45
C ALA A 82 -2.90 1.07 3.93
N LEU A 83 -1.88 0.35 4.43
CA LEU A 83 -1.73 -1.08 4.23
C LEU A 83 -1.78 -1.83 5.57
N PRO A 84 -2.19 -3.11 5.58
CA PRO A 84 -2.07 -3.96 6.76
C PRO A 84 -0.61 -4.05 7.20
N TYR A 85 -0.40 -4.01 8.51
CA TYR A 85 0.90 -4.17 9.16
C TYR A 85 1.97 -3.11 8.82
N LYS A 86 1.80 -2.28 7.77
CA LYS A 86 2.72 -1.17 7.43
C LYS A 86 2.32 0.14 8.08
N ARG A 87 3.25 0.76 8.81
CA ARG A 87 3.04 2.08 9.40
C ARG A 87 3.25 3.22 8.41
N TYR A 88 4.06 3.00 7.38
CA TYR A 88 4.23 3.99 6.32
C TYR A 88 3.01 4.01 5.40
N VAL A 89 2.66 5.20 4.92
CA VAL A 89 1.58 5.36 3.96
C VAL A 89 1.95 4.77 2.60
N MET A 90 0.95 4.26 1.89
CA MET A 90 1.11 3.63 0.57
C MET A 90 1.84 4.55 -0.41
N ILE A 91 1.51 5.84 -0.42
CA ILE A 91 2.07 6.83 -1.34
C ILE A 91 3.61 6.89 -1.25
N ASP A 92 4.16 6.94 -0.04
CA ASP A 92 5.61 6.97 0.15
C ASP A 92 6.28 5.64 -0.13
N ILE A 93 5.58 4.54 0.21
CA ILE A 93 6.03 3.19 -0.08
C ILE A 93 6.15 3.00 -1.60
N GLU A 94 5.11 3.36 -2.36
CA GLU A 94 5.08 3.29 -3.83
C GLU A 94 6.19 4.15 -4.43
N ARG A 95 6.28 5.43 -4.02
CA ARG A 95 7.31 6.36 -4.50
C ARG A 95 8.71 5.78 -4.34
N LEU A 96 9.12 5.44 -3.12
CA LEU A 96 10.47 4.93 -2.86
C LEU A 96 10.71 3.55 -3.51
N THR A 97 9.69 2.72 -3.62
CA THR A 97 9.81 1.43 -4.30
C THR A 97 10.03 1.61 -5.80
N ASN A 98 9.29 2.52 -6.45
CA ASN A 98 9.48 2.87 -7.86
C ASN A 98 10.83 3.55 -8.09
N ASP A 99 11.21 4.51 -7.26
CA ASP A 99 12.51 5.18 -7.35
C ASP A 99 13.66 4.16 -7.33
N TYR A 100 13.60 3.18 -6.43
CA TYR A 100 14.58 2.09 -6.38
C TYR A 100 14.52 1.18 -7.60
N ILE A 101 13.34 0.88 -8.13
CA ILE A 101 13.15 -0.08 -9.22
C ILE A 101 13.55 0.50 -10.58
N ASP A 102 13.16 1.75 -10.83
CA ASP A 102 13.30 2.39 -12.13
C ASP A 102 14.70 2.99 -12.32
N ASN A 103 15.32 3.46 -11.25
CA ASN A 103 16.67 4.04 -11.29
C ASN A 103 17.71 3.02 -10.87
N ASN A 104 18.95 3.11 -11.38
CA ASN A 104 20.05 2.24 -10.94
C ASN A 104 20.65 2.68 -9.59
N GLN A 105 19.79 3.00 -8.62
CA GLN A 105 20.15 3.48 -7.30
C GLN A 105 20.45 2.35 -6.33
N SER A 106 21.36 2.61 -5.39
CA SER A 106 21.53 1.79 -4.20
C SER A 106 20.38 2.02 -3.21
N TYR A 107 20.23 1.13 -2.23
CA TYR A 107 19.25 1.35 -1.17
C TYR A 107 19.45 2.66 -0.42
N GLU A 108 20.71 3.05 -0.22
CA GLU A 108 21.09 4.26 0.52
C GLU A 108 20.71 5.52 -0.25
N GLN A 109 20.97 5.52 -1.55
CA GLN A 109 20.55 6.61 -2.44
C GLN A 109 19.03 6.76 -2.43
N THR A 110 18.28 5.66 -2.49
CA THR A 110 16.81 5.75 -2.50
C THR A 110 16.23 6.21 -1.16
N VAL A 111 16.83 5.87 -0.01
CA VAL A 111 16.35 6.35 1.30
C VAL A 111 16.95 7.71 1.72
N SER A 112 17.40 8.49 0.73
CA SER A 112 17.94 9.84 0.89
C SER A 112 17.14 10.84 0.05
N HIS A 113 17.15 12.11 0.46
CA HIS A 113 16.55 13.23 -0.25
C HIS A 113 17.59 14.34 -0.32
N ASP A 114 17.92 14.83 -1.52
CA ASP A 114 19.01 15.80 -1.75
C ASP A 114 20.32 15.40 -1.07
N ASP A 115 20.74 14.15 -1.26
CA ASP A 115 21.93 13.54 -0.65
C ASP A 115 21.94 13.47 0.90
N LEU A 116 20.83 13.86 1.54
CA LEU A 116 20.65 13.75 2.98
C LEU A 116 19.82 12.50 3.33
N PRO A 117 20.27 11.64 4.26
CA PRO A 117 19.47 10.51 4.72
C PRO A 117 18.12 10.97 5.29
N ILE A 118 17.05 10.26 4.96
CA ILE A 118 15.73 10.56 5.50
C ILE A 118 15.73 10.26 7.02
N GLY A 119 15.64 11.30 7.85
CA GLY A 119 15.60 11.23 9.32
C GLY A 119 14.18 11.09 9.85
N PHE A 120 14.03 11.08 11.18
CA PHE A 120 12.72 11.18 11.84
C PHE A 120 12.53 12.59 12.37
N LYS A 121 11.31 13.13 12.22
CA LYS A 121 10.97 14.44 12.78
C LYS A 121 11.03 14.37 14.30
N GLU A 122 11.74 15.33 14.90
CA GLU A 122 11.82 15.51 16.35
C GLU A 122 10.42 15.65 16.99
N GLN A 123 10.26 15.07 18.17
CA GLN A 123 9.03 15.17 18.96
C GLN A 123 9.36 15.70 20.35
N GLU A 124 8.62 16.73 20.79
CA GLU A 124 8.65 17.22 22.19
C GLU A 124 10.06 17.53 22.72
N GLY A 125 10.94 18.08 21.87
CA GLY A 125 12.31 18.46 22.25
C GLY A 125 13.33 17.31 22.30
N PHE A 126 12.92 16.09 21.92
CA PHE A 126 13.84 14.96 21.76
C PHE A 126 14.33 14.84 20.33
N ILE A 127 15.66 14.90 20.18
CA ILE A 127 16.35 14.65 18.91
C ILE A 127 16.23 13.16 18.57
N ASP A 128 15.62 12.84 17.43
CA ASP A 128 15.56 11.48 16.90
C ASP A 128 16.66 11.28 15.85
N GLU A 129 17.81 10.77 16.30
CA GLU A 129 18.97 10.51 15.43
C GLU A 129 18.76 9.33 14.46
N ARG A 130 17.62 8.63 14.57
CA ARG A 130 17.35 7.50 13.67
C ARG A 130 17.17 8.01 12.26
N LYS A 131 17.58 7.15 11.32
CA LYS A 131 17.39 7.33 9.88
C LYS A 131 16.50 6.21 9.36
N LEU A 132 15.83 6.47 8.24
CA LEU A 132 15.08 5.46 7.52
C LEU A 132 16.03 4.33 7.13
N SER A 133 15.83 3.16 7.72
CA SER A 133 16.70 2.02 7.45
C SER A 133 16.65 1.64 5.96
N LYS A 134 17.83 1.46 5.35
CA LYS A 134 17.97 0.87 4.01
C LYS A 134 17.24 -0.46 3.84
N THR A 135 17.08 -1.22 4.92
CA THR A 135 16.34 -2.51 4.91
C THR A 135 14.83 -2.33 4.81
N THR A 136 14.29 -1.17 5.17
CA THR A 136 12.85 -0.89 5.08
C THR A 136 12.35 -0.97 3.64
N LEU A 137 13.13 -0.45 2.70
CA LEU A 137 12.81 -0.51 1.28
C LEU A 137 12.71 -1.96 0.78
N TRP A 138 13.68 -2.81 1.14
CA TRP A 138 13.61 -4.23 0.80
C TRP A 138 12.39 -4.93 1.43
N ARG A 139 12.01 -4.58 2.66
CA ARG A 139 10.81 -5.11 3.31
C ARG A 139 9.52 -4.70 2.62
N TRP A 140 9.49 -3.56 1.93
CA TRP A 140 8.34 -3.16 1.09
C TRP A 140 8.32 -3.90 -0.23
N ILE A 141 9.45 -3.94 -0.93
CA ILE A 141 9.60 -4.71 -2.19
C ILE A 141 9.24 -6.18 -1.95
N SER A 142 9.80 -6.80 -0.92
CA SER A 142 9.50 -8.18 -0.56
C SER A 142 8.02 -8.37 -0.19
N PHE A 143 7.39 -7.41 0.47
CA PHE A 143 5.96 -7.49 0.77
C PHE A 143 5.12 -7.55 -0.51
N PHE A 144 5.33 -6.64 -1.46
CA PHE A 144 4.57 -6.63 -2.71
C PHE A 144 4.90 -7.79 -3.63
N GLY A 145 6.19 -8.15 -3.76
CA GLY A 145 6.62 -9.26 -4.59
C GLY A 145 6.09 -10.62 -4.16
N ASN A 146 5.57 -10.72 -2.94
CA ASN A 146 4.91 -11.90 -2.39
C ASN A 146 3.38 -11.90 -2.53
N LEU A 147 2.75 -10.84 -3.07
CA LEU A 147 1.30 -10.78 -3.30
C LEU A 147 0.88 -11.51 -4.59
N LYS A 148 1.26 -12.80 -4.69
CA LYS A 148 1.07 -13.62 -5.89
C LYS A 148 -0.42 -13.87 -6.19
N ASN A 149 -1.25 -14.11 -5.17
CA ASN A 149 -2.68 -14.31 -5.35
C ASN A 149 -3.36 -13.03 -5.81
N THR A 150 -2.93 -11.89 -5.29
CA THR A 150 -3.38 -10.57 -5.74
C THR A 150 -3.02 -10.33 -7.21
N ILE A 151 -1.77 -10.63 -7.62
CA ILE A 151 -1.34 -10.53 -9.03
C ILE A 151 -2.19 -11.44 -9.92
N ASN A 152 -2.37 -12.71 -9.54
CA ASN A 152 -3.10 -13.69 -10.33
C ASN A 152 -4.59 -13.33 -10.44
N GLY A 153 -5.22 -12.94 -9.33
CA GLY A 153 -6.62 -12.50 -9.31
C GLY A 153 -6.83 -11.27 -10.19
N ALA A 154 -5.96 -10.27 -10.08
CA ALA A 154 -6.04 -9.05 -10.88
C ALA A 154 -5.86 -9.33 -12.38
N LEU A 155 -4.91 -10.19 -12.74
CA LEU A 155 -4.72 -10.66 -14.12
C LEU A 155 -5.92 -11.42 -14.67
N ASN A 156 -6.57 -12.24 -13.85
CA ASN A 156 -7.77 -12.96 -14.25
C ASN A 156 -8.92 -12.00 -14.56
N LEU A 157 -9.13 -10.97 -13.72
CA LEU A 157 -10.11 -9.92 -13.99
C LEU A 157 -9.81 -9.15 -15.27
N ILE A 158 -8.53 -8.80 -15.51
CA ILE A 158 -8.12 -8.15 -16.75
C ILE A 158 -8.39 -9.06 -17.94
N ARG A 159 -8.11 -10.36 -17.84
CA ARG A 159 -8.31 -11.32 -18.94
C ARG A 159 -9.79 -11.47 -19.29
N GLN A 160 -10.65 -11.46 -18.29
CA GLN A 160 -12.10 -11.51 -18.48
C GLN A 160 -12.61 -10.25 -19.20
N LYS A 161 -11.99 -9.09 -18.94
CA LYS A 161 -12.37 -7.82 -19.55
C LYS A 161 -11.77 -7.60 -20.94
N ASP A 162 -10.51 -7.97 -21.13
CA ASP A 162 -9.76 -7.87 -22.38
C ASP A 162 -8.71 -8.99 -22.45
N SER A 163 -9.03 -10.05 -23.18
CA SER A 163 -8.17 -11.21 -23.36
C SER A 163 -6.91 -10.91 -24.18
N ASN A 164 -6.92 -9.84 -24.99
CA ASN A 164 -5.82 -9.43 -25.86
C ASN A 164 -4.95 -8.31 -25.24
N CYS A 165 -5.17 -8.00 -23.97
CA CYS A 165 -4.46 -6.94 -23.26
C CYS A 165 -2.93 -7.12 -23.36
N ARG A 166 -2.23 -6.06 -23.80
CA ARG A 166 -0.75 -6.05 -23.92
C ARG A 166 -0.03 -6.32 -22.60
N MET A 167 -0.70 -6.11 -21.47
CA MET A 167 -0.15 -6.31 -20.13
C MET A 167 0.31 -7.77 -19.90
N PHE A 168 -0.33 -8.75 -20.54
CA PHE A 168 0.08 -10.16 -20.46
C PHE A 168 1.42 -10.46 -21.14
N ARG A 169 1.85 -9.62 -22.08
CA ARG A 169 3.12 -9.75 -22.82
C ARG A 169 4.21 -8.82 -22.30
N LYS A 170 3.91 -8.00 -21.29
CA LYS A 170 4.87 -7.04 -20.74
C LYS A 170 6.00 -7.78 -20.02
N ILE A 171 7.23 -7.42 -20.36
CA ILE A 171 8.44 -7.90 -19.70
C ILE A 171 8.81 -6.92 -18.58
N TYR A 172 9.27 -7.46 -17.46
CA TYR A 172 9.75 -6.71 -16.29
C TYR A 172 11.26 -6.95 -16.13
N PRO A 173 12.11 -6.20 -16.85
CA PRO A 173 13.55 -6.35 -16.74
C PRO A 173 14.04 -5.82 -15.38
N VAL A 174 14.95 -6.54 -14.74
CA VAL A 174 15.60 -6.10 -13.50
C VAL A 174 17.08 -5.93 -13.77
N SER A 175 17.64 -4.79 -13.35
CA SER A 175 19.09 -4.54 -13.44
C SER A 175 19.88 -5.66 -12.76
N PRO A 176 20.92 -6.23 -13.39
CA PRO A 176 21.76 -7.26 -12.80
C PRO A 176 22.35 -6.87 -11.45
N ASN A 177 22.60 -5.58 -11.22
CA ASN A 177 23.16 -5.06 -9.97
C ASN A 177 22.18 -5.12 -8.79
N LYS A 178 20.89 -5.36 -9.04
CA LYS A 178 19.85 -5.36 -8.00
C LYS A 178 19.55 -6.73 -7.43
N TYR A 179 20.06 -7.81 -8.03
CA TYR A 179 19.82 -9.17 -7.56
C TYR A 179 21.09 -10.01 -7.62
N GLN A 180 21.32 -10.79 -6.57
CA GLN A 180 22.37 -11.81 -6.52
C GLN A 180 21.79 -13.22 -6.65
N SER A 181 20.48 -13.37 -6.44
CA SER A 181 19.76 -14.64 -6.54
C SER A 181 18.55 -14.52 -7.47
N LEU A 182 18.14 -15.66 -8.04
CA LEU A 182 16.93 -15.73 -8.87
C LEU A 182 15.67 -15.38 -8.07
N GLU A 183 15.60 -15.81 -6.81
CA GLU A 183 14.48 -15.48 -5.91
C GLU A 183 14.33 -13.96 -5.74
N ARG A 184 15.44 -13.26 -5.50
CA ARG A 184 15.45 -11.80 -5.37
C ARG A 184 15.02 -11.11 -6.66
N LYS A 185 15.46 -11.63 -7.81
CA LYS A 185 15.00 -11.16 -9.12
C LYS A 185 13.48 -11.31 -9.26
N LEU A 186 12.94 -12.48 -8.94
CA LEU A 186 11.50 -12.76 -9.02
C LEU A 186 10.66 -11.85 -8.11
N ILE A 187 11.11 -11.57 -6.89
CA ILE A 187 10.45 -10.65 -5.97
C ILE A 187 10.35 -9.24 -6.57
N ILE A 188 11.46 -8.74 -7.14
CA ILE A 188 11.48 -7.42 -7.78
C ILE A 188 10.54 -7.42 -8.99
N GLN A 189 10.61 -8.43 -9.86
CA GLN A 189 9.73 -8.56 -11.02
C GLN A 189 8.24 -8.60 -10.65
N ASN A 190 7.88 -9.35 -9.60
CA ASN A 190 6.52 -9.40 -9.10
C ASN A 190 6.06 -8.06 -8.55
N THR A 191 6.95 -7.32 -7.88
CA THR A 191 6.66 -5.96 -7.38
C THR A 191 6.36 -5.01 -8.55
N MET A 192 7.25 -4.98 -9.55
CA MET A 192 7.06 -4.20 -10.78
C MET A 192 5.73 -4.54 -11.46
N LYS A 193 5.47 -5.84 -11.60
CA LYS A 193 4.25 -6.35 -12.22
C LYS A 193 3.01 -5.92 -11.45
N LEU A 194 3.02 -6.01 -10.13
CA LEU A 194 1.89 -5.62 -9.28
C LEU A 194 1.59 -4.12 -9.40
N PHE A 195 2.60 -3.27 -9.41
CA PHE A 195 2.41 -1.82 -9.54
C PHE A 195 1.92 -1.43 -10.93
N HIS A 196 2.46 -2.02 -12.00
CA HIS A 196 1.94 -1.81 -13.35
C HIS A 196 0.49 -2.31 -13.50
N ILE A 197 0.13 -3.43 -12.85
CA ILE A 197 -1.27 -3.89 -12.74
C ILE A 197 -2.13 -2.85 -12.03
N ASN A 198 -1.66 -2.30 -10.90
CA ASN A 198 -2.39 -1.30 -10.13
C ASN A 198 -2.65 -0.02 -10.95
N GLU A 199 -1.66 0.47 -11.69
CA GLU A 199 -1.79 1.61 -12.61
C GLU A 199 -2.83 1.31 -13.69
N PHE A 200 -2.76 0.13 -14.30
CA PHE A 200 -3.70 -0.30 -15.32
C PHE A 200 -5.14 -0.40 -14.79
N PHE A 201 -5.32 -0.90 -13.56
CA PHE A 201 -6.62 -0.97 -12.89
C PHE A 201 -7.24 0.41 -12.67
N GLN A 202 -6.42 1.41 -12.34
CA GLN A 202 -6.86 2.78 -12.10
C GLN A 202 -7.31 3.51 -13.37
N LEU A 203 -6.98 2.99 -14.57
CA LEU A 203 -7.47 3.56 -15.82
C LEU A 203 -9.00 3.53 -15.88
N LYS A 204 -9.62 4.69 -16.13
CA LYS A 204 -11.06 4.89 -16.09
C LYS A 204 -11.84 3.98 -17.04
N HIS A 205 -11.28 3.63 -18.19
CA HIS A 205 -11.88 2.72 -19.17
C HIS A 205 -11.75 1.23 -18.77
N TYR A 206 -10.88 0.92 -17.81
CA TYR A 206 -10.75 -0.41 -17.21
C TYR A 206 -11.56 -0.50 -15.92
N PHE A 207 -10.98 -0.31 -14.74
CA PHE A 207 -11.74 -0.44 -13.48
C PHE A 207 -11.94 0.89 -12.76
N GLY A 208 -11.15 1.93 -13.13
CA GLY A 208 -11.22 3.26 -12.53
C GLY A 208 -10.87 3.31 -11.04
N ASN A 209 -10.29 2.23 -10.50
CA ASN A 209 -10.04 2.07 -9.06
C ASN A 209 -8.72 1.32 -8.84
N SER A 210 -8.05 1.59 -7.72
CA SER A 210 -6.84 0.85 -7.32
C SER A 210 -7.16 -0.58 -6.88
N ILE A 211 -6.21 -1.51 -7.10
CA ILE A 211 -6.28 -2.85 -6.49
C ILE A 211 -6.07 -2.79 -4.96
N PHE A 212 -5.47 -1.72 -4.47
CA PHE A 212 -5.30 -1.49 -3.04
C PHE A 212 -6.38 -0.57 -2.48
N PRO A 213 -6.77 -0.77 -1.22
CA PRO A 213 -6.47 -1.92 -0.37
C PRO A 213 -7.53 -3.03 -0.50
N ARG A 214 -8.68 -2.75 -1.12
CA ARG A 214 -9.87 -3.63 -1.07
C ARG A 214 -9.69 -4.94 -1.84
N PHE A 215 -9.24 -4.88 -3.08
CA PHE A 215 -9.04 -6.09 -3.88
C PHE A 215 -7.92 -6.96 -3.27
N ALA A 216 -6.78 -6.36 -2.91
CA ALA A 216 -5.71 -7.07 -2.19
C ALA A 216 -6.18 -7.68 -0.86
N SER A 217 -7.10 -7.03 -0.14
CA SER A 217 -7.72 -7.57 1.07
C SER A 217 -8.59 -8.79 0.79
N SER A 218 -9.33 -8.80 -0.32
CA SER A 218 -10.12 -9.97 -0.76
C SER A 218 -9.24 -11.15 -1.16
N CYS A 219 -8.02 -10.87 -1.67
CA CYS A 219 -6.98 -11.86 -1.94
C CYS A 219 -6.16 -12.23 -0.68
N GLY A 220 -6.56 -11.77 0.50
CA GLY A 220 -5.93 -12.13 1.77
C GLY A 220 -4.54 -11.51 2.00
N TRP A 221 -4.13 -10.51 1.21
CA TRP A 221 -2.76 -9.98 1.20
C TRP A 221 -1.71 -11.07 0.93
N SER A 222 -2.05 -11.94 -0.03
CA SER A 222 -1.20 -13.02 -0.54
C SER A 222 -1.09 -13.01 -2.04
#